data_AF-A0A382VWJ4-F1
#
_entry.id   AF-A0A382VWJ4-F1
#
_cell.length_a   1.000
_cell.length_b   1.000
_cell.length_c   1.000
_cell.angle_alpha   90.00
_cell.angle_beta   90.00
_cell.angle_gamma   90.00
#
_symmetry.space_group_name_H-M   'P 1'
#
loop_
_entity.id
_entity.type
_entity.pdbx_description
1 polymer ?
#
loop_
_entity_poly.entity_id
_entity_poly.type
_entity_poly.pdbx_seq_one_letter_code
_entity_poly.pdbx_strand_id
1 'polypeptide(L)'
;MLDSLTQQVLMNNQTFILALVLAMLSGLSLRVMLSLVKQRWVSTYHHTMSYTLLPLITLVVTKVITGNIALSLGMIGALSIVRFRNPVKNPFELVMFFALITIGISMAVDIRYGVLLTVTIDVVILLSYLFENFGKKIGFQTYALSFDEGNSHNIL
;
A
#
# COMPACT_ATOMS: atom_id res chain seq x y z
N MET A 1 27.37 1.04 28.01
CA MET A 1 27.69 0.91 26.56
C MET A 1 26.80 -0.12 25.87
N LEU A 2 26.51 -1.28 26.48
CA LEU A 2 25.50 -2.22 25.96
C LEU A 2 24.06 -1.66 26.06
N ASP A 3 23.72 -0.99 27.16
CA ASP A 3 22.39 -0.36 27.33
C ASP A 3 22.10 0.79 26.37
N SER A 4 23.12 1.56 25.97
CA SER A 4 22.96 2.64 25.00
C SER A 4 22.70 2.12 23.59
N LEU A 5 23.28 0.97 23.23
CA LEU A 5 23.06 0.33 21.92
C LEU A 5 21.67 -0.33 21.83
N THR A 6 21.23 -0.99 22.90
CA THR A 6 19.87 -1.57 22.95
C THR A 6 18.80 -0.48 22.95
N GLN A 7 19.01 0.65 23.64
CA GLN A 7 18.13 1.81 23.55
C GLN A 7 18.10 2.44 22.15
N GLN A 8 19.24 2.52 21.46
CA GLN A 8 19.29 3.05 20.10
C GLN A 8 18.56 2.17 19.09
N VAL A 9 18.68 0.84 19.21
CA VAL A 9 17.93 -0.12 18.39
C VAL A 9 16.43 -0.04 18.67
N LEU A 10 16.02 0.08 19.94
CA LEU A 10 14.62 0.20 20.31
C LEU A 10 13.99 1.49 19.77
N MET A 11 14.69 2.62 19.91
CA MET A 11 14.26 3.93 19.37
C MET A 11 14.10 3.90 17.84
N ASN A 12 15.01 3.25 17.12
CA ASN A 12 14.94 3.16 15.65
C ASN A 12 13.75 2.30 15.17
N ASN A 13 13.40 1.23 15.88
CA ASN A 13 12.23 0.43 15.53
C ASN A 13 10.93 1.20 15.78
N GLN A 14 10.87 1.99 16.85
CA GLN A 14 9.71 2.84 17.18
C GLN A 14 9.50 3.95 16.15
N THR A 15 10.57 4.63 15.73
CA THR A 15 10.46 5.68 14.69
C THR A 15 10.01 5.09 13.36
N PHE A 16 10.43 3.88 13.02
CA PHE A 16 9.99 3.20 11.80
C PHE A 16 8.50 2.82 11.83
N ILE A 17 8.01 2.26 12.94
CA ILE A 17 6.58 1.94 13.10
C ILE A 17 5.74 3.22 13.05
N LEU A 18 6.20 4.30 13.71
CA LEU A 18 5.54 5.61 13.64
C LEU A 18 5.47 6.14 12.20
N ALA A 19 6.55 5.99 11.44
CA ALA A 19 6.61 6.41 10.05
C ALA A 19 5.64 5.60 9.16
N LEU A 20 5.48 4.29 9.38
CA LEU A 20 4.48 3.47 8.69
C LEU A 20 3.05 3.97 8.93
N VAL A 21 2.71 4.26 10.19
CA VAL A 21 1.39 4.79 10.56
C VAL A 21 1.15 6.17 9.95
N LEU A 22 2.14 7.06 9.99
CA LEU A 22 2.06 8.38 9.37
C LEU A 22 1.91 8.31 7.84
N ALA A 23 2.62 7.40 7.18
CA ALA A 23 2.49 7.19 5.74
C ALA A 23 1.11 6.65 5.36
N MET A 24 0.56 5.75 6.16
CA MET A 24 -0.81 5.25 5.97
C MET A 24 -1.84 6.37 6.16
N LEU A 25 -1.67 7.21 7.19
CA LEU A 25 -2.53 8.37 7.46
C LEU A 25 -2.44 9.43 6.37
N SER A 26 -1.26 9.68 5.80
CA SER A 26 -1.10 10.66 4.72
C SER A 26 -1.74 10.18 3.41
N GLY A 27 -1.66 8.88 3.10
CA GLY A 27 -2.41 8.29 1.99
C GLY A 27 -3.91 8.42 2.17
N LEU A 28 -4.40 8.17 3.39
CA LEU A 28 -5.83 8.27 3.71
C LEU A 28 -6.31 9.72 3.75
N SER A 29 -5.50 10.67 4.20
CA SER A 29 -5.86 12.10 4.22
C SER A 29 -6.03 12.64 2.80
N LEU A 30 -5.19 12.23 1.85
CA LEU A 30 -5.34 12.56 0.43
C LEU A 30 -6.66 12.02 -0.13
N ARG A 31 -7.05 10.79 0.21
CA ARG A 31 -8.37 10.24 -0.15
C ARG A 31 -9.50 11.13 0.37
N VAL A 32 -9.44 11.53 1.64
CA VAL A 32 -10.46 12.39 2.26
C VAL A 32 -10.55 13.72 1.51
N MET A 33 -9.43 14.37 1.22
CA MET A 33 -9.42 15.64 0.49
C MET A 33 -10.03 15.49 -0.92
N LEU A 34 -9.67 14.43 -1.66
CA LEU A 34 -10.24 14.17 -2.98
C LEU A 34 -11.75 13.89 -2.92
N SER A 35 -12.21 13.21 -1.87
CA SER A 35 -13.63 12.96 -1.66
C SER A 35 -14.42 14.24 -1.35
N LEU A 36 -13.81 15.21 -0.64
CA LEU A 36 -14.41 16.51 -0.35
C LEU A 36 -14.59 17.36 -1.62
N VAL A 37 -13.68 17.23 -2.59
CA VAL A 37 -13.77 17.88 -3.92
C VAL A 37 -14.82 17.18 -4.81
N LYS A 38 -15.59 16.22 -4.28
CA LYS A 38 -16.66 15.45 -4.95
C LYS A 38 -16.18 14.66 -6.18
N GLN A 39 -14.91 14.26 -6.19
CA GLN A 39 -14.35 13.39 -7.21
C GLN A 39 -14.86 11.96 -7.01
N ARG A 40 -15.93 11.57 -7.72
CA ARG A 40 -16.63 10.28 -7.52
C ARG A 40 -15.77 9.06 -7.84
N TRP A 41 -14.81 9.17 -8.76
CA TRP A 41 -13.90 8.08 -9.15
C TRP A 41 -12.96 7.63 -8.02
N VAL A 42 -12.64 8.51 -7.07
CA VAL A 42 -11.76 8.17 -5.93
C VAL A 42 -12.49 7.37 -4.86
N SER A 43 -13.83 7.41 -4.85
CA SER A 43 -14.66 6.78 -3.82
C SER A 43 -14.83 5.26 -3.98
N THR A 44 -14.22 4.66 -4.99
CA THR A 44 -14.24 3.20 -5.21
C THR A 44 -13.32 2.48 -4.21
N TYR A 45 -13.64 1.21 -3.92
CA TYR A 45 -12.85 0.33 -3.07
C TYR A 45 -11.39 0.22 -3.53
N HIS A 46 -11.18 -0.09 -4.83
CA HIS A 46 -9.85 -0.27 -5.40
C HIS A 46 -8.96 0.97 -5.31
N HIS A 47 -9.52 2.17 -5.54
CA HIS A 47 -8.78 3.41 -5.41
C HIS A 47 -8.40 3.70 -3.96
N THR A 48 -9.35 3.55 -3.04
CA THR A 48 -9.10 3.72 -1.59
C THR A 48 -7.94 2.86 -1.12
N MET A 49 -7.99 1.57 -1.48
CA MET A 49 -6.97 0.61 -1.09
C MET A 49 -5.60 0.96 -1.68
N SER A 50 -5.58 1.42 -2.94
CA SER A 50 -4.37 1.85 -3.62
C SER A 50 -3.72 3.07 -2.92
N TYR A 51 -4.51 4.08 -2.56
CA TYR A 51 -4.01 5.27 -1.86
C TYR A 51 -3.47 4.97 -0.46
N THR A 52 -4.00 3.94 0.21
CA THR A 52 -3.52 3.53 1.54
C THR A 52 -2.25 2.67 1.47
N LEU A 53 -2.17 1.71 0.54
CA LEU A 53 -1.02 0.80 0.45
C LEU A 53 0.20 1.42 -0.23
N LEU A 54 -0.01 2.25 -1.25
CA LEU A 54 1.10 2.72 -2.09
C LEU A 54 2.15 3.52 -1.28
N PRO A 55 1.79 4.48 -0.40
CA PRO A 55 2.76 5.19 0.44
C PRO A 55 3.50 4.27 1.43
N LEU A 56 2.84 3.21 1.89
CA LEU A 56 3.41 2.25 2.83
C LEU A 56 4.48 1.40 2.14
N ILE A 57 4.16 0.89 0.95
CA ILE A 57 5.08 0.09 0.14
C ILE A 57 6.31 0.94 -0.23
N THR A 58 6.11 2.18 -0.72
CA THR A 58 7.22 3.05 -1.12
C THR A 58 8.12 3.42 0.04
N LEU A 59 7.58 3.65 1.24
CA LEU A 59 8.38 3.92 2.43
C LEU A 59 9.32 2.74 2.77
N VAL A 60 8.81 1.51 2.73
CA VAL A 60 9.63 0.32 3.01
C VAL A 60 10.66 0.12 1.91
N VAL A 61 10.27 0.26 0.64
CA VAL A 61 11.19 0.21 -0.50
C VAL A 61 12.35 1.18 -0.32
N THR A 62 12.08 2.46 -0.08
CA THR A 62 13.12 3.46 0.08
C THR A 62 14.03 3.14 1.26
N LYS A 63 13.47 2.61 2.37
CA LYS A 63 14.28 2.25 3.53
C LYS A 63 15.21 1.07 3.26
N VAL A 64 14.74 0.05 2.53
CA VAL A 64 15.52 -1.14 2.14
C VAL A 64 16.65 -0.78 1.18
N ILE A 65 16.40 0.16 0.26
CA ILE A 65 17.40 0.60 -0.73
C ILE A 65 18.46 1.53 -0.11
N THR A 66 18.14 2.21 0.99
CA THR A 66 19.01 3.23 1.58
C THR A 66 20.39 2.64 1.91
N GLY A 67 21.43 3.13 1.22
CA GLY A 67 22.81 2.66 1.38
C GLY A 67 23.32 1.77 0.25
N ASN A 68 22.48 1.35 -0.70
CA ASN A 68 22.90 0.58 -1.87
C ASN A 68 22.43 1.24 -3.18
N ILE A 69 23.32 2.07 -3.74
CA ILE A 69 23.07 2.82 -4.98
C ILE A 69 22.80 1.86 -6.15
N ALA A 70 23.49 0.72 -6.21
CA ALA A 70 23.30 -0.27 -7.27
C ALA A 70 21.91 -0.91 -7.22
N LEU A 71 21.42 -1.24 -6.01
CA LEU A 71 20.07 -1.78 -5.81
C LEU A 71 18.98 -0.73 -6.13
N SER A 72 19.23 0.54 -5.80
CA SER A 72 18.34 1.67 -6.15
C SER A 72 18.19 1.83 -7.67
N LEU A 73 19.33 1.92 -8.36
CA LEU A 73 19.38 2.11 -9.81
C LEU A 73 18.78 0.91 -10.54
N GLY A 74 19.03 -0.31 -10.05
CA GLY A 74 18.46 -1.53 -10.58
C GLY A 74 16.93 -1.59 -10.45
N MET A 75 16.35 -1.12 -9.35
CA MET A 75 14.91 -1.15 -9.13
C MET A 75 14.15 -0.16 -10.03
N ILE A 76 14.63 1.09 -10.13
CA ILE A 76 14.02 2.11 -11.00
C ILE A 76 14.17 1.70 -12.47
N GLY A 77 15.33 1.14 -12.84
CA GLY A 77 15.60 0.60 -14.17
C GLY A 77 14.69 -0.58 -14.52
N ALA A 78 14.54 -1.56 -13.62
CA ALA A 78 13.65 -2.70 -13.83
C ALA A 78 12.20 -2.26 -14.00
N LEU A 79 11.72 -1.30 -13.20
CA LEU A 79 10.36 -0.80 -13.30
C LEU A 79 10.08 -0.11 -14.64
N SER A 80 11.08 0.57 -15.21
CA SER A 80 10.98 1.18 -16.54
C SER A 80 10.96 0.15 -17.69
N ILE A 81 11.47 -1.07 -17.45
CA ILE A 81 11.53 -2.15 -18.45
C ILE A 81 10.26 -3.01 -18.42
N VAL A 82 9.62 -3.16 -17.26
CA VAL A 82 8.36 -3.92 -17.11
C VAL A 82 7.20 -3.10 -17.70
N ARG A 83 7.06 -3.18 -19.02
CA ARG A 83 5.98 -2.55 -19.78
C ARG A 83 4.82 -3.52 -19.97
N PHE A 84 3.71 -3.23 -19.31
CA PHE A 84 2.45 -3.92 -19.60
C PHE A 84 1.98 -3.48 -20.98
N ARG A 85 1.90 -4.44 -21.92
CA ARG A 85 1.46 -4.19 -23.31
C ARG A 85 -0.03 -3.82 -23.39
N ASN A 86 -0.80 -4.21 -22.39
CA ASN A 86 -2.18 -3.79 -22.19
C ASN A 86 -2.25 -2.92 -20.93
N PRO A 87 -3.05 -1.83 -20.94
CA PRO A 87 -3.20 -0.98 -19.76
C PRO A 87 -3.75 -1.79 -18.59
N VAL A 88 -3.17 -1.59 -17.40
CA VAL A 88 -3.66 -2.21 -16.17
C VAL A 88 -5.04 -1.62 -15.88
N LYS A 89 -6.07 -2.49 -15.83
CA LYS A 89 -7.48 -2.07 -15.73
C LYS A 89 -7.79 -1.43 -14.38
N ASN A 90 -7.22 -1.97 -13.30
CA ASN A 90 -7.47 -1.52 -11.94
C ASN A 90 -6.19 -1.01 -11.26
N PRO A 91 -6.22 0.20 -10.66
CA PRO A 91 -5.08 0.74 -9.93
C PRO A 91 -4.59 -0.19 -8.81
N PHE A 92 -5.50 -0.95 -8.20
CA PHE A 92 -5.18 -1.87 -7.14
C PHE A 92 -4.27 -3.02 -7.60
N GLU A 93 -4.48 -3.55 -8.81
CA GLU A 93 -3.61 -4.61 -9.37
C GLU A 93 -2.17 -4.10 -9.50
N LEU A 94 -2.00 -2.86 -9.94
CA LEU A 94 -0.69 -2.22 -10.03
C LEU A 94 -0.04 -2.11 -8.65
N VAL A 95 -0.77 -1.67 -7.62
CA VAL A 95 -0.24 -1.60 -6.25
C VAL A 95 0.16 -2.98 -5.73
N MET A 96 -0.58 -4.03 -6.06
CA MET A 96 -0.24 -5.41 -5.68
C MET A 96 1.03 -5.92 -6.37
N PHE A 97 1.26 -5.57 -7.64
CA PHE A 97 2.55 -5.89 -8.29
C PHE A 97 3.72 -5.22 -7.58
N PHE A 98 3.58 -3.94 -7.22
CA PHE A 98 4.58 -3.21 -6.44
C PHE A 98 4.81 -3.85 -5.07
N ALA A 99 3.75 -4.26 -4.37
CA ALA A 99 3.85 -4.97 -3.10
C ALA A 99 4.69 -6.26 -3.23
N LEU A 100 4.37 -7.11 -4.21
CA LEU A 100 5.06 -8.39 -4.41
C LEU A 100 6.55 -8.22 -4.72
N ILE A 101 6.89 -7.27 -5.59
CA ILE A 101 8.29 -6.93 -5.91
C ILE A 101 9.02 -6.45 -4.66
N THR A 102 8.36 -5.59 -3.87
CA THR A 102 8.92 -5.04 -2.64
C THR A 102 9.15 -6.13 -1.58
N ILE A 103 8.23 -7.08 -1.44
CA ILE A 103 8.38 -8.22 -0.53
C ILE A 103 9.63 -9.03 -0.91
N GLY A 104 9.81 -9.34 -2.20
CA GLY A 104 10.99 -10.06 -2.68
C GLY A 104 12.30 -9.33 -2.38
N ILE A 105 12.35 -8.02 -2.65
CA ILE A 105 13.56 -7.21 -2.46
C ILE A 105 13.87 -6.99 -0.97
N SER A 106 12.85 -6.74 -0.16
CA SER A 106 13.01 -6.57 1.29
C SER A 106 13.47 -7.86 1.96
N MET A 107 12.96 -9.04 1.57
CA MET A 107 13.46 -10.32 2.08
C MET A 107 14.92 -10.59 1.68
N ALA A 108 15.36 -10.14 0.50
CA ALA A 108 16.73 -10.31 0.05
C ALA A 108 17.75 -9.47 0.85
N VAL A 109 17.34 -8.30 1.34
CA VAL A 109 18.19 -7.44 2.19
C VAL A 109 18.10 -7.87 3.64
N ASP A 110 16.88 -7.99 4.17
CA ASP A 110 16.61 -8.22 5.59
C ASP A 110 15.21 -8.83 5.78
N ILE A 111 15.17 -10.10 6.18
CA ILE A 111 13.93 -10.86 6.31
C ILE A 111 12.89 -10.20 7.22
N ARG A 112 13.35 -9.41 8.21
CA ARG A 112 12.49 -8.70 9.17
C ARG A 112 11.59 -7.66 8.49
N TYR A 113 12.14 -6.88 7.55
CA TYR A 113 11.35 -5.87 6.84
C TYR A 113 10.37 -6.50 5.87
N GLY A 114 10.76 -7.60 5.21
CA GLY A 114 9.87 -8.32 4.31
C GLY A 114 8.66 -8.92 5.02
N VAL A 115 8.89 -9.64 6.12
CA VAL A 115 7.79 -10.20 6.93
C VAL A 115 6.90 -9.10 7.51
N LEU A 116 7.49 -8.00 8.02
CA LEU A 116 6.71 -6.89 8.55
C LEU A 116 5.79 -6.26 7.47
N LEU A 117 6.31 -6.04 6.26
CA LEU A 117 5.52 -5.47 5.17
C LEU A 117 4.40 -6.42 4.74
N THR A 118 4.65 -7.72 4.62
CA THR A 118 3.60 -8.71 4.30
C THR A 118 2.49 -8.70 5.35
N VAL A 119 2.84 -8.79 6.64
CA VAL A 119 1.86 -8.74 7.73
C VAL A 119 1.06 -7.45 7.72
N THR A 120 1.72 -6.31 7.45
CA THR A 120 1.04 -5.01 7.39
C THR A 120 0.04 -4.96 6.23
N ILE A 121 0.41 -5.46 5.04
CA ILE A 121 -0.49 -5.52 3.88
C ILE A 121 -1.70 -6.42 4.18
N ASP A 122 -1.48 -7.61 4.73
CA ASP A 122 -2.55 -8.55 5.08
C ASP A 122 -3.52 -7.95 6.10
N VAL A 123 -3.00 -7.26 7.13
CA VAL A 123 -3.82 -6.55 8.12
C VAL A 123 -4.67 -5.45 7.47
N VAL A 124 -4.11 -4.68 6.53
CA VAL A 124 -4.87 -3.63 5.83
C VAL A 124 -5.96 -4.23 4.94
N ILE A 125 -5.68 -5.34 4.23
CA ILE A 125 -6.69 -6.05 3.43
C ILE A 125 -7.80 -6.59 4.33
N LEU A 126 -7.44 -7.23 5.45
CA LEU A 126 -8.40 -7.77 6.41
C LEU A 126 -9.27 -6.66 7.02
N LEU A 127 -8.67 -5.54 7.44
CA LEU A 127 -9.40 -4.38 7.96
C LEU A 127 -10.38 -3.86 6.92
N SER A 128 -9.95 -3.70 5.68
CA SER A 128 -10.80 -3.24 4.58
C SER A 128 -12.00 -4.17 4.37
N TYR A 129 -11.78 -5.49 4.37
CA TYR A 129 -12.85 -6.49 4.30
C TYR A 129 -13.83 -6.42 5.48
N LEU A 130 -13.30 -6.26 6.70
CA LEU A 130 -14.14 -6.10 7.90
C LEU A 130 -14.98 -4.81 7.81
N PHE A 131 -14.38 -3.67 7.42
CA PHE A 131 -15.09 -2.41 7.26
C PHE A 131 -16.24 -2.53 6.24
N GLU A 132 -16.04 -3.24 5.14
CA GLU A 132 -17.10 -3.48 4.16
C GLU A 132 -18.24 -4.34 4.74
N ASN A 133 -17.90 -5.41 5.48
CA ASN A 133 -18.91 -6.29 6.08
C ASN A 133 -19.71 -5.61 7.19
N PHE A 134 -19.06 -4.77 8.00
CA PHE A 134 -19.73 -3.93 8.99
C PHE A 134 -20.59 -2.83 8.32
N GLY A 135 -20.09 -2.21 7.25
CA GLY A 135 -20.85 -1.21 6.47
C GLY A 135 -22.12 -1.77 5.85
N LYS A 136 -22.08 -3.01 5.33
CA LYS A 136 -23.26 -3.73 4.81
C LYS A 136 -24.31 -3.99 5.90
N LYS A 137 -23.90 -4.29 7.13
CA LYS A 137 -24.82 -4.46 8.28
C LYS A 137 -25.50 -3.16 8.73
N ILE A 138 -24.88 -2.00 8.49
CA ILE A 138 -25.35 -0.68 8.94
C ILE A 138 -26.06 0.09 7.78
N GLY A 139 -26.10 -0.47 6.57
CA GLY A 139 -26.82 0.11 5.43
C GLY A 139 -26.11 1.26 4.72
N PHE A 140 -24.83 1.53 5.04
CA PHE A 140 -24.02 2.52 4.33
C PHE A 140 -23.21 1.82 3.23
N GLN A 141 -23.55 2.06 1.97
CA GLN A 141 -22.68 1.73 0.83
C GLN A 141 -21.51 2.74 0.81
N THR A 142 -20.43 2.43 1.53
CA THR A 142 -19.27 3.31 1.70
C THR A 142 -18.42 3.48 0.44
N TYR A 143 -18.56 2.57 -0.52
CA TYR A 143 -17.84 2.59 -1.80
C TYR A 143 -18.84 2.69 -2.94
N ALA A 144 -18.59 3.60 -3.87
CA ALA A 144 -19.32 3.62 -5.14
C ALA A 144 -18.85 2.40 -5.96
N LEU A 145 -19.81 1.61 -6.45
CA LEU A 145 -19.54 0.51 -7.38
C LEU A 145 -18.71 1.04 -8.55
N SER A 146 -17.59 0.38 -8.82
CA SER A 146 -16.76 0.67 -9.98
C SER A 146 -17.62 0.53 -11.24
N PHE A 147 -17.43 1.38 -12.25
CA PHE A 147 -18.12 1.20 -13.55
C PHE A 147 -17.89 -0.21 -14.14
N ASP A 148 -16.76 -0.85 -13.81
CA ASP A 148 -16.42 -2.24 -14.21
C ASP A 148 -17.25 -3.31 -13.45
N GLU A 149 -17.66 -3.05 -12.21
CA GLU A 149 -18.54 -3.94 -11.43
C GLU A 149 -20.01 -3.80 -11.86
N GLY A 150 -20.43 -2.59 -12.26
CA GLY A 150 -21.80 -2.31 -12.72
C GLY A 150 -22.17 -2.96 -14.05
N ASN A 151 -21.20 -3.29 -14.90
CA ASN A 151 -21.45 -3.95 -16.19
C ASN A 151 -21.77 -5.45 -16.04
N SER A 152 -21.44 -6.07 -14.90
CA SER A 152 -21.74 -7.49 -14.64
C SER A 152 -23.22 -7.77 -14.35
N HIS A 153 -24.01 -6.74 -14.05
CA HIS A 153 -25.45 -6.84 -13.77
C HIS A 153 -26.36 -6.45 -14.94
N ASN A 154 -25.79 -6.15 -16.12
CA ASN A 154 -26.54 -5.83 -17.34
C ASN A 154 -26.07 -6.67 -18.55
N ILE A 155 -25.79 -7.95 -18.32
CA ILE A 155 -25.76 -8.95 -19.40
C ILE A 155 -27.12 -9.67 -19.42
N LEU A 156 -28.08 -9.02 -20.06
CA LEU A 156 -29.28 -9.60 -20.66
C LEU A 156 -29.40 -9.04 -22.08
#